data_AF-W7D1Z1-F1
#
_entry.id   AF-W7D1Z1-F1
#
_cell.length_a   1.000
_cell.length_b   1.000
_cell.length_c   1.000
_cell.angle_alpha   90.00
_cell.angle_beta   90.00
_cell.angle_gamma   90.00
#
_symmetry.space_group_name_H-M   'P 1'
#
loop_
_entity.id
_entity.type
_entity.pdbx_description
1 polymer ?
#
loop_
_entity_poly.entity_id
_entity_poly.type
_entity_poly.pdbx_seq_one_letter_code
_entity_poly.pdbx_strand_id
1 'polypeptide(L)'
;MSRKEQFSDLLFEYAVCKRYVNREANKRTESTEKTLLNSMARDLGEAMEYMETGIDPWNYKSEASAPKRRITLIADEHLLSVLKSQQAPIEEELEANTFDEALLNDLLKNLSAREKECYLLIKQSLFSYNATADLLNISVGAVERFVIRATAKIEKKINKIIHLLN
;
A
#
# COMPACT_ATOMS: atom_id res chain seq x y z
N MET A 1 7.34 31.07 10.48
CA MET A 1 6.18 30.16 10.43
C MET A 1 6.47 29.11 9.37
N SER A 2 6.46 27.84 9.76
CA SER A 2 6.71 26.73 8.84
C SER A 2 5.57 26.63 7.83
N ARG A 3 5.85 26.25 6.56
CA ARG A 3 4.84 26.09 5.52
C ARG A 3 3.70 25.15 5.97
N LYS A 4 4.02 24.14 6.78
CA LYS A 4 3.04 23.22 7.37
C LYS A 4 2.09 23.89 8.37
N GLU A 5 2.58 24.87 9.14
CA GLU A 5 1.76 25.63 10.10
C GLU A 5 0.75 26.52 9.35
N GLN A 6 1.17 27.16 8.26
CA GLN A 6 0.29 28.00 7.43
C GLN A 6 -0.87 27.21 6.81
N PHE A 7 -0.64 25.98 6.36
CA PHE A 7 -1.70 25.12 5.81
C PHE A 7 -2.68 24.65 6.90
N SER A 8 -2.17 24.34 8.09
CA SER A 8 -3.01 23.95 9.23
C SER A 8 -3.97 25.08 9.64
N ASP A 9 -3.48 26.31 9.67
CA ASP A 9 -4.28 27.48 10.05
C ASP A 9 -5.35 27.79 9.00
N LEU A 10 -4.99 27.72 7.72
CA LEU A 10 -5.96 27.90 6.63
C LEU A 10 -7.06 26.84 6.65
N LEU A 11 -6.71 25.58 6.92
CA LEU A 11 -7.69 24.51 7.03
C LEU A 11 -8.65 24.72 8.21
N PHE A 12 -8.13 25.22 9.32
CA PHE A 12 -8.91 25.58 10.49
C PHE A 12 -9.90 26.72 10.18
N GLU A 13 -9.44 27.78 9.51
CA GLU A 13 -10.30 28.90 9.08
C GLU A 13 -11.43 28.44 8.16
N TYR A 14 -11.14 27.57 7.19
CA TYR A 14 -12.13 27.00 6.28
C TYR A 14 -13.16 26.13 7.03
N ALA A 15 -12.70 25.33 8.00
CA ALA A 15 -13.59 24.53 8.83
C ALA A 15 -14.54 25.38 9.68
N VAL A 16 -14.04 26.49 10.25
CA VAL A 16 -14.85 27.46 11.00
C VAL A 16 -15.87 28.13 10.08
N CYS A 17 -15.45 28.58 8.90
CA CYS A 17 -16.34 29.19 7.90
C CYS A 17 -17.44 28.23 7.45
N LYS A 18 -17.09 26.97 7.12
CA LYS A 18 -18.06 25.94 6.73
C LYS A 18 -19.08 25.66 7.82
N ARG A 19 -18.66 25.62 9.09
CA ARG A 19 -19.58 25.48 10.24
C ARG A 19 -20.53 26.68 10.36
N TYR A 20 -20.03 27.89 10.15
CA TYR A 20 -20.84 29.10 10.15
C TYR A 20 -21.89 29.08 9.03
N VAL A 21 -21.47 28.79 7.79
CA VAL A 21 -22.37 28.72 6.63
C VAL A 21 -23.46 27.66 6.83
N ASN A 22 -23.12 26.47 7.32
CA ASN A 22 -24.11 25.43 7.63
C ASN A 22 -25.11 25.87 8.70
N ARG A 23 -24.64 26.57 9.74
CA ARG A 23 -25.51 27.12 10.79
C ARG A 23 -26.47 28.16 10.22
N GLU A 24 -26.00 29.05 9.34
CA GLU A 24 -26.85 30.04 8.69
C GLU A 24 -27.86 29.39 7.73
N ALA A 25 -27.43 28.39 6.93
CA ALA A 25 -28.31 27.64 6.03
C ALA A 25 -29.48 26.96 6.78
N ASN A 26 -29.22 26.46 7.99
CA ASN A 26 -30.23 25.81 8.82
C ASN A 26 -31.25 26.79 9.42
N LYS A 27 -30.92 28.08 9.55
CA LYS A 27 -31.84 29.12 10.01
C LYS A 27 -32.75 29.64 8.89
N ARG A 28 -32.36 29.45 7.62
CA ARG A 28 -33.14 29.95 6.48
C ARG A 28 -34.29 29.01 6.15
N THR A 29 -35.48 29.61 6.03
CA THR A 29 -36.71 28.97 5.53
C THR A 29 -36.87 29.14 4.03
N GLU A 30 -36.31 30.21 3.45
CA GLU A 30 -36.36 30.46 2.01
C GLU A 30 -35.48 29.46 1.23
N SER A 31 -36.06 28.83 0.21
CA SER A 31 -35.43 27.75 -0.54
C SER A 31 -34.23 28.21 -1.37
N THR A 32 -34.26 29.43 -1.90
CA THR A 32 -33.20 30.05 -2.73
C THR A 32 -31.95 30.33 -1.90
N GLU A 33 -32.09 31.07 -0.79
CA GLU A 33 -30.99 31.38 0.14
C GLU A 33 -30.36 30.10 0.70
N LYS A 34 -31.19 29.12 1.08
CA LYS A 34 -30.72 27.84 1.59
C LYS A 34 -29.92 27.05 0.54
N THR A 35 -30.36 27.09 -0.72
CA THR A 35 -29.64 26.42 -1.82
C THR A 35 -28.29 27.08 -2.07
N LEU A 36 -28.22 28.41 -2.05
CA LEU A 36 -26.97 29.16 -2.19
C LEU A 36 -25.99 28.88 -1.04
N LEU A 37 -26.46 28.89 0.21
CA LEU A 37 -25.60 28.60 1.35
C LEU A 37 -25.10 27.14 1.33
N ASN A 38 -25.94 26.21 0.87
CA ASN A 38 -25.53 24.82 0.69
C ASN A 38 -24.49 24.65 -0.43
N SER A 39 -24.55 25.44 -1.51
CA SER A 39 -23.48 25.41 -2.53
C SER A 39 -22.18 25.97 -1.97
N MET A 40 -22.22 27.08 -1.23
CA MET A 40 -21.02 27.61 -0.57
C MET A 40 -20.41 26.62 0.43
N ALA A 41 -21.23 25.88 1.18
CA ALA A 41 -20.75 24.84 2.09
C ALA A 41 -20.11 23.64 1.36
N ARG A 42 -20.57 23.35 0.14
CA ARG A 42 -19.98 22.34 -0.74
C ARG A 42 -18.61 22.80 -1.24
N ASP A 43 -18.53 24.01 -1.78
CA ASP A 43 -17.28 24.57 -2.32
C ASP A 43 -16.18 24.63 -1.25
N LEU A 44 -16.54 25.03 -0.01
CA LEU A 44 -15.61 24.99 1.12
C LEU A 44 -15.15 23.58 1.47
N GLY A 45 -16.02 22.57 1.31
CA GLY A 45 -15.66 21.17 1.51
C GLY A 45 -14.68 20.66 0.47
N GLU A 46 -14.92 20.97 -0.79
CA GLU A 46 -14.06 20.58 -1.92
C GLU A 46 -12.67 21.24 -1.80
N ALA A 47 -12.62 22.52 -1.42
CA ALA A 47 -11.37 23.21 -1.15
C ALA A 47 -10.56 22.58 0.00
N MET A 48 -11.24 22.19 1.10
CA MET A 48 -10.59 21.50 2.22
C MET A 48 -10.04 20.14 1.81
N GLU A 49 -10.82 19.33 1.09
CA GLU A 49 -10.39 18.02 0.60
C GLU A 49 -9.18 18.13 -0.32
N TYR A 50 -9.15 19.13 -1.21
CA TYR A 50 -7.99 19.42 -2.04
C TYR A 50 -6.76 19.81 -1.23
N MET A 51 -6.92 20.65 -0.20
CA MET A 51 -5.80 21.05 0.67
C MET A 51 -5.24 19.89 1.51
N GLU A 52 -6.08 18.92 1.91
CA GLU A 52 -5.66 17.74 2.68
C GLU A 52 -5.01 16.66 1.80
N THR A 53 -5.59 16.41 0.62
CA THR A 53 -5.24 15.24 -0.22
C THR A 53 -4.39 15.60 -1.44
N GLY A 54 -4.47 16.86 -1.91
CA GLY A 54 -3.88 17.31 -3.16
C GLY A 54 -4.58 16.80 -4.42
N ILE A 55 -5.76 16.17 -4.30
CA ILE A 55 -6.51 15.59 -5.42
C ILE A 55 -7.56 16.57 -5.91
N ASP A 56 -7.51 16.96 -7.18
CA ASP A 56 -8.44 17.96 -7.75
C ASP A 56 -9.90 17.45 -7.66
N PRO A 57 -10.80 18.17 -6.96
CA PRO A 57 -12.21 17.78 -6.82
C PRO A 57 -12.92 17.60 -8.16
N TRP A 58 -12.52 18.37 -9.19
CA TRP A 58 -13.14 18.32 -10.51
C TRP A 58 -12.64 17.16 -11.37
N ASN A 59 -11.54 16.53 -10.95
CA ASN A 59 -10.87 15.47 -11.70
C ASN A 59 -10.76 14.15 -10.93
N TYR A 60 -11.52 14.02 -9.82
CA TYR A 60 -11.50 12.90 -8.87
C TYR A 60 -11.48 11.52 -9.54
N LYS A 61 -12.26 11.29 -10.61
CA LYS A 61 -12.31 9.98 -11.28
C LYS A 61 -11.02 9.63 -12.04
N SER A 62 -10.37 10.62 -12.66
CA SER A 62 -9.16 10.38 -13.46
C SER A 62 -7.91 10.34 -12.58
N GLU A 63 -7.90 11.07 -11.47
CA GLU A 63 -6.80 11.10 -10.49
C GLU A 63 -6.90 9.96 -9.47
N ALA A 64 -8.08 9.60 -8.97
CA ALA A 64 -8.25 8.42 -8.13
C ALA A 64 -8.07 7.10 -8.90
N SER A 65 -8.36 7.09 -10.21
CA SER A 65 -8.07 5.96 -11.11
C SER A 65 -6.70 6.03 -11.76
N ALA A 66 -5.94 7.12 -11.55
CA ALA A 66 -4.56 7.16 -12.00
C ALA A 66 -3.85 5.98 -11.33
N PRO A 67 -3.17 5.11 -12.10
CA PRO A 67 -2.57 3.90 -11.54
C PRO A 67 -1.72 4.31 -10.34
N LYS A 68 -1.72 3.53 -9.26
CA LYS A 68 -0.85 3.72 -8.07
C LYS A 68 0.62 4.04 -8.41
N ARG A 69 1.03 3.78 -9.66
CA ARG A 69 2.29 4.20 -10.30
C ARG A 69 2.46 5.70 -10.56
N ARG A 70 1.44 6.57 -10.56
CA ARG A 70 1.64 8.05 -10.54
C ARG A 70 1.80 8.59 -9.12
N ILE A 71 1.41 7.81 -8.11
CA ILE A 71 1.84 7.95 -6.71
C ILE A 71 3.24 7.31 -6.53
N THR A 72 3.99 7.07 -7.61
CA THR A 72 5.43 7.23 -7.48
C THR A 72 5.63 8.70 -7.14
N LEU A 73 5.83 8.96 -5.85
CA LEU A 73 6.54 10.13 -5.37
C LEU A 73 7.54 10.52 -6.47
N ILE A 74 7.50 11.78 -6.93
CA ILE A 74 8.75 12.41 -7.37
C ILE A 74 9.59 12.33 -6.11
N ALA A 75 10.31 11.22 -5.99
CA ALA A 75 11.03 10.89 -4.80
C ALA A 75 12.20 11.85 -4.87
N ASP A 76 12.01 12.99 -4.22
CA ASP A 76 13.05 13.96 -3.93
C ASP A 76 14.28 13.14 -3.55
N GLU A 77 15.41 13.41 -4.19
CA GLU A 77 16.63 12.65 -3.98
C GLU A 77 16.98 12.58 -2.49
N HIS A 78 16.60 13.62 -1.74
CA HIS A 78 16.66 13.66 -0.28
C HIS A 78 15.78 12.60 0.40
N LEU A 79 14.53 12.41 -0.03
CA LEU A 79 13.62 11.42 0.54
C LEU A 79 14.08 9.98 0.22
N LEU A 80 14.63 9.76 -0.99
CA LEU A 80 15.29 8.50 -1.34
C LEU A 80 16.54 8.25 -0.47
N SER A 81 17.32 9.29 -0.18
CA SER A 81 18.52 9.18 0.65
C SER A 81 18.19 8.80 2.09
N VAL A 82 17.08 9.30 2.64
CA VAL A 82 16.60 8.93 3.98
C VAL A 82 16.15 7.46 4.01
N LEU A 83 15.42 7.01 2.99
CA LEU A 83 15.03 5.59 2.87
C LEU A 83 16.25 4.67 2.73
N LYS A 84 17.27 5.06 1.95
CA LYS A 84 18.55 4.35 1.86
C LYS A 84 19.30 4.32 3.19
N SER A 85 19.25 5.41 3.96
CA SER A 85 19.90 5.47 5.28
C SER A 85 19.19 4.67 6.37
N GLN A 86 17.90 4.37 6.18
CA GLN A 86 17.10 3.54 7.09
C GLN A 86 17.07 2.06 6.69
N GLN A 87 17.50 1.72 5.47
CA GLN A 87 17.94 0.36 5.21
C GLN A 87 19.17 0.16 6.07
N ALA A 88 19.07 -0.76 7.04
CA ALA A 88 20.25 -1.30 7.70
C ALA A 88 21.30 -1.59 6.60
N PRO A 89 22.59 -1.34 6.84
CA PRO A 89 23.62 -1.78 5.90
C PRO A 89 23.26 -3.21 5.53
N ILE A 90 23.25 -3.51 4.23
CA ILE A 90 23.16 -4.89 3.77
C ILE A 90 24.34 -5.55 4.48
N GLU A 91 24.06 -6.23 5.59
CA GLU A 91 25.05 -6.96 6.34
C GLU A 91 25.70 -7.84 5.27
N GLU A 92 27.00 -7.64 5.08
CA GLU A 92 27.86 -8.50 4.27
C GLU A 92 27.36 -9.91 4.45
N GLU A 93 27.06 -10.61 3.33
CA GLU A 93 26.58 -11.99 3.26
C GLU A 93 26.79 -12.68 4.60
N LEU A 94 25.78 -12.64 5.49
CA LEU A 94 25.80 -13.41 6.71
C LEU A 94 26.06 -14.82 6.21
N GLU A 95 27.28 -15.34 6.43
CA GLU A 95 27.64 -16.69 6.01
C GLU A 95 26.51 -17.56 6.55
N ALA A 96 25.63 -18.00 5.65
CA ALA A 96 24.44 -18.70 6.07
C ALA A 96 24.98 -19.89 6.85
N ASN A 97 24.65 -19.97 8.13
CA ASN A 97 25.14 -21.04 8.98
C ASN A 97 24.89 -22.33 8.21
N THR A 98 25.91 -23.18 8.04
CA THR A 98 25.79 -24.39 7.20
C THR A 98 24.58 -25.25 7.60
N PHE A 99 24.16 -25.15 8.86
CA PHE A 99 22.92 -25.68 9.41
C PHE A 99 21.64 -25.07 8.79
N ASP A 100 21.56 -23.75 8.64
CA ASP A 100 20.42 -23.04 8.05
C ASP A 100 20.27 -23.37 6.56
N GLU A 101 21.39 -23.50 5.83
CA GLU A 101 21.38 -23.96 4.45
C GLU A 101 20.88 -25.42 4.33
N ALA A 102 21.35 -26.30 5.22
CA ALA A 102 20.91 -27.69 5.26
C ALA A 102 19.42 -27.80 5.60
N LEU A 103 18.94 -26.99 6.54
CA LEU A 103 17.53 -26.90 6.94
C LEU A 103 16.67 -26.39 5.78
N LEU A 104 17.09 -25.31 5.11
CA LEU A 104 16.37 -24.76 3.96
C LEU A 104 16.31 -25.78 2.81
N ASN A 105 17.42 -26.43 2.50
CA ASN A 105 17.46 -27.47 1.49
C ASN A 105 16.53 -28.63 1.84
N ASP A 106 16.50 -29.05 3.10
CA ASP A 106 15.59 -30.10 3.55
C ASP A 106 14.12 -29.66 3.43
N LEU A 107 13.77 -28.43 3.82
CA LEU A 107 12.42 -27.88 3.67
C LEU A 107 11.97 -27.87 2.21
N LEU A 108 12.84 -27.43 1.30
CA LEU A 108 12.53 -27.28 -0.12
C LEU A 108 12.55 -28.60 -0.90
N LYS A 109 13.25 -29.64 -0.42
CA LYS A 109 13.40 -30.93 -1.11
C LYS A 109 12.07 -31.66 -1.37
N ASN A 110 11.06 -31.41 -0.54
CA ASN A 110 9.74 -32.07 -0.65
C ASN A 110 8.78 -31.39 -1.64
N LEU A 111 9.16 -30.22 -2.19
CA LEU A 111 8.39 -29.51 -3.19
C LEU A 111 8.70 -30.08 -4.57
N SER A 112 7.68 -30.21 -5.41
CA SER A 112 7.90 -30.44 -6.84
C SER A 112 8.58 -29.22 -7.47
N ALA A 113 9.23 -29.40 -8.63
CA ALA A 113 9.90 -28.31 -9.33
C ALA A 113 9.00 -27.09 -9.53
N ARG A 114 7.73 -27.32 -9.96
CA ARG A 114 6.76 -26.23 -10.17
C ARG A 114 6.27 -25.58 -8.88
N GLU A 115 6.09 -26.35 -7.81
CA GLU A 115 5.78 -25.79 -6.49
C GLU A 115 6.93 -24.92 -5.98
N LYS A 116 8.17 -25.39 -6.12
CA LYS A 116 9.37 -24.66 -5.70
C LYS A 116 9.54 -23.37 -6.50
N GLU A 117 9.45 -23.43 -7.83
CA GLU A 117 9.53 -22.25 -8.72
C GLU A 117 8.47 -21.20 -8.36
N CYS A 118 7.20 -21.59 -8.30
CA CYS A 118 6.11 -20.66 -7.98
C CYS A 118 6.27 -20.06 -6.58
N TYR A 119 6.68 -20.88 -5.61
CA TYR A 119 6.89 -20.43 -4.23
C TYR A 119 8.03 -19.40 -4.13
N LEU A 120 9.19 -19.68 -4.75
CA LEU A 120 10.34 -18.77 -4.73
C LEU A 120 10.03 -17.45 -5.45
N LEU A 121 9.43 -17.50 -6.63
CA LEU A 121 9.10 -16.29 -7.39
C LEU A 121 8.17 -15.36 -6.61
N ILE A 122 7.21 -15.91 -5.87
CA ILE A 122 6.24 -15.12 -5.11
C ILE A 122 6.79 -14.69 -3.74
N LYS A 123 7.46 -15.59 -3.01
CA LYS A 123 7.88 -15.33 -1.62
C LYS A 123 9.25 -14.69 -1.49
N GLN A 124 10.21 -15.08 -2.34
CA GLN A 124 11.56 -14.53 -2.32
C GLN A 124 11.67 -13.32 -3.24
N SER A 125 11.20 -13.44 -4.49
CA SER A 125 11.36 -12.41 -5.51
C SER A 125 10.17 -11.44 -5.61
N LEU A 126 9.12 -11.64 -4.81
CA LEU A 126 7.94 -10.76 -4.70
C LEU A 126 7.23 -10.48 -6.04
N PHE A 127 7.28 -11.42 -6.99
CA PHE A 127 6.50 -11.32 -8.23
C PHE A 127 5.00 -11.45 -7.95
N SER A 128 4.19 -10.73 -8.73
CA SER A 128 2.73 -10.92 -8.73
C SER A 128 2.34 -12.27 -9.32
N TYR A 129 1.19 -12.83 -8.90
CA TYR A 129 0.68 -14.09 -9.44
C TYR A 129 0.52 -14.07 -10.97
N ASN A 130 0.09 -12.94 -11.54
CA ASN A 130 -0.03 -12.77 -12.99
C ASN A 130 1.34 -12.78 -13.67
N ALA A 131 2.30 -12.01 -13.15
CA ALA A 131 3.66 -11.98 -13.70
C ALA A 131 4.34 -13.36 -13.64
N THR A 132 4.14 -14.10 -12.55
CA THR A 132 4.64 -15.47 -12.40
C THR A 132 3.96 -16.43 -13.38
N ALA A 133 2.66 -16.28 -13.60
CA ALA A 133 1.90 -17.08 -14.56
C ALA A 133 2.41 -16.87 -15.99
N ASP A 134 2.63 -15.61 -16.37
CA ASP A 134 3.19 -15.24 -17.68
C ASP A 134 4.62 -15.76 -17.85
N LEU A 135 5.46 -15.61 -16.81
CA LEU A 135 6.85 -16.07 -16.83
C LEU A 135 6.97 -17.60 -16.98
N LEU A 136 6.11 -18.34 -16.29
CA LEU A 136 6.12 -19.81 -16.30
C LEU A 136 5.23 -20.43 -17.39
N ASN A 137 4.55 -19.59 -18.18
CA ASN A 137 3.57 -19.95 -19.21
C ASN A 137 2.50 -20.93 -18.71
N ILE A 138 1.89 -20.61 -17.57
CA ILE A 138 0.81 -21.38 -16.94
C ILE A 138 -0.33 -20.46 -16.52
N SER A 139 -1.50 -21.01 -16.18
CA SER A 139 -2.60 -20.18 -15.69
C SER A 139 -2.36 -19.65 -14.28
N VAL A 140 -2.89 -18.47 -13.98
CA VAL A 140 -2.83 -17.84 -12.64
C VAL A 140 -3.35 -18.80 -11.55
N GLY A 141 -4.48 -19.46 -11.81
CA GLY A 141 -5.03 -20.45 -10.88
C GLY A 141 -4.13 -21.69 -10.69
N ALA A 142 -3.26 -22.02 -11.65
CA ALA A 142 -2.25 -23.06 -11.45
C ALA A 142 -1.13 -22.57 -10.52
N VAL A 143 -0.65 -21.33 -10.69
CA VAL A 143 0.33 -20.71 -9.79
C VAL A 143 -0.19 -20.70 -8.35
N GLU A 144 -1.42 -20.22 -8.13
CA GLU A 144 -2.05 -20.20 -6.81
C GLU A 144 -2.10 -21.60 -6.16
N ARG A 145 -2.55 -22.62 -6.91
CA ARG A 145 -2.58 -24.00 -6.42
C ARG A 145 -1.20 -24.52 -6.06
N PHE A 146 -0.18 -24.22 -6.86
CA PHE A 146 1.20 -24.64 -6.58
C PHE A 146 1.75 -23.96 -5.32
N VAL A 147 1.48 -22.67 -5.14
CA VAL A 147 1.89 -21.93 -3.93
C VAL A 147 1.21 -22.48 -2.68
N ILE A 148 -0.11 -22.71 -2.72
CA ILE A 148 -0.86 -23.26 -1.58
C ILE A 148 -0.35 -24.65 -1.19
N ARG A 149 -0.03 -25.50 -2.17
CA ARG A 149 0.54 -26.82 -1.89
C ARG A 149 1.96 -26.72 -1.33
N ALA A 150 2.77 -25.84 -1.87
CA ALA A 150 4.12 -25.57 -1.39
C ALA A 150 4.11 -25.09 0.07
N THR A 151 3.27 -24.10 0.40
CA THR A 151 3.13 -23.58 1.77
C THR A 151 2.70 -24.68 2.73
N ALA A 152 1.66 -25.44 2.39
CA ALA A 152 1.16 -26.52 3.24
C ALA A 152 2.22 -27.61 3.50
N LYS A 153 3.06 -27.94 2.50
CA LYS A 153 4.16 -28.90 2.66
C LYS A 153 5.26 -28.37 3.59
N ILE A 154 5.62 -27.10 3.44
CA ILE A 154 6.63 -26.44 4.28
C ILE A 154 6.13 -26.35 5.72
N GLU A 155 4.93 -25.85 5.95
CA GLU A 155 4.31 -25.73 7.28
C GLU A 155 4.23 -27.08 7.99
N LYS A 156 3.79 -28.13 7.29
CA LYS A 156 3.75 -29.49 7.85
C LYS A 156 5.14 -29.95 8.30
N LYS A 157 6.19 -29.61 7.55
CA LYS A 157 7.55 -30.01 7.87
C LYS A 157 8.13 -29.19 9.03
N ILE A 158 7.90 -27.87 9.03
CA ILE A 158 8.26 -26.99 10.15
C ILE A 158 7.61 -27.49 11.45
N ASN A 159 6.32 -27.78 11.44
CA ASN A 159 5.61 -28.31 12.61
C ASN A 159 6.20 -29.64 13.11
N LYS A 160 6.61 -30.52 12.20
CA LYS A 160 7.30 -31.77 12.56
C LYS A 160 8.65 -31.49 13.21
N ILE A 161 9.42 -30.54 12.68
CA ILE A 161 10.73 -30.16 13.22
C ILE A 161 10.57 -29.53 14.61
N ILE A 162 9.64 -28.60 14.78
CA ILE A 162 9.34 -27.97 16.07
C ILE A 162 8.94 -29.03 17.10
N HIS A 163 8.09 -30.00 16.73
CA HIS A 163 7.73 -31.10 17.63
C HIS A 163 8.93 -31.98 18.01
N LEU A 164 9.95 -32.11 17.16
CA LEU A 164 11.15 -32.90 17.48
C LEU A 164 12.13 -32.15 18.37
N LEU A 165 11.99 -30.83 18.50
CA LEU A 165 12.86 -29.96 19.30
C LEU A 165 12.27 -29.64 20.70
N ASN A 166 10.99 -29.96 20.92
CA ASN A 166 10.30 -29.88 22.22
C ASN A 166 10.29 -31.23 22.93
#